data_AF-A0A0T7A7K3-F1
#
_entry.id   AF-A0A0T7A7K3-F1
#
_cell.length_a   1.000
_cell.length_b   1.000
_cell.length_c   1.000
_cell.angle_alpha   90.00
_cell.angle_beta   90.00
_cell.angle_gamma   90.00
#
_symmetry.space_group_name_H-M   'P 1'
#
loop_
_entity.id
_entity.type
_entity.pdbx_description
1 polymer ?
#
loop_
_entity_poly.entity_id
_entity_poly.type
_entity_poly.pdbx_seq_one_letter_code
_entity_poly.pdbx_strand_id
1 'polypeptide(L)'
;MQKLRELGRRRLWVRLPKFRRALEADVCPAELNDLFEAYALAAERLEELREAEQPDQRLVFEYEVASRGIEEEVTRLLDAILWDPVNNPLSLIESGPVQGRIRIRAGWPSSY
;
A
#
# COMPACT_ATOMS: atom_id res chain seq x y z
N MET A 1 15.55 6.08 -10.20
CA MET A 1 14.59 5.08 -9.70
C MET A 1 14.07 5.42 -8.30
N GLN A 2 14.90 5.52 -7.24
CA GLN A 2 14.42 5.79 -5.86
C GLN A 2 13.52 7.05 -5.70
N LYS A 3 13.85 8.14 -6.41
CA LYS A 3 13.02 9.36 -6.42
C LYS A 3 11.60 9.13 -6.97
N LEU A 4 11.47 8.33 -8.02
CA LEU A 4 10.16 8.02 -8.63
C LEU A 4 9.31 7.17 -7.68
N ARG A 5 9.93 6.20 -6.99
CA ARG A 5 9.25 5.39 -5.98
C ARG A 5 8.70 6.24 -4.84
N GLU A 6 9.50 7.15 -4.31
CA GLU A 6 9.05 8.07 -3.25
C GLU A 6 7.94 9.01 -3.74
N LEU A 7 8.04 9.53 -4.96
CA LEU A 7 7.01 10.38 -5.56
C LEU A 7 5.69 9.62 -5.71
N GLY A 8 5.73 8.41 -6.29
CA GLY A 8 4.57 7.55 -6.46
C GLY A 8 3.92 7.19 -5.14
N ARG A 9 4.73 6.80 -4.14
CA ARG A 9 4.26 6.51 -2.78
C ARG A 9 3.55 7.71 -2.14
N ARG A 10 4.11 8.92 -2.29
CA ARG A 10 3.47 10.16 -1.78
C ARG A 10 2.17 10.48 -2.48
N ARG A 11 2.12 10.34 -3.81
CA ARG A 11 0.88 10.56 -4.58
C ARG A 11 -0.19 9.53 -4.20
N LEU A 12 0.18 8.26 -4.05
CA LEU A 12 -0.73 7.21 -3.56
C LEU A 12 -1.17 7.43 -2.12
N TRP A 13 -0.33 7.98 -1.24
CA TRP A 13 -0.71 8.32 0.14
C TRP A 13 -1.84 9.35 0.20
N VAL A 14 -1.84 10.31 -0.73
CA VAL A 14 -2.93 11.29 -0.87
C VAL A 14 -4.18 10.61 -1.44
N ARG A 15 -3.98 9.78 -2.47
CA ARG A 15 -5.06 9.13 -3.23
C ARG A 15 -5.79 8.02 -2.48
N LEU A 16 -5.07 7.28 -1.64
CA LEU A 16 -5.51 6.09 -0.91
C LEU A 16 -5.46 6.34 0.60
N PRO A 17 -6.36 7.18 1.15
CA PRO A 17 -6.31 7.59 2.55
C PRO A 17 -6.44 6.42 3.54
N LYS A 18 -7.12 5.34 3.12
CA LYS A 18 -7.33 4.13 3.92
C LYS A 18 -6.04 3.36 4.21
N PHE A 19 -5.03 3.49 3.35
CA PHE A 19 -3.78 2.72 3.42
C PHE A 19 -2.56 3.55 3.84
N ARG A 20 -2.75 4.79 4.31
CA ARG A 20 -1.66 5.70 4.69
C ARG A 20 -0.63 5.05 5.63
N ARG A 21 -1.08 4.35 6.67
CA ARG A 21 -0.19 3.66 7.62
C ARG A 21 0.66 2.59 6.95
N ALA A 22 0.11 1.87 5.97
CA ALA A 22 0.85 0.85 5.24
C ALA A 22 1.81 1.47 4.21
N LEU A 23 1.45 2.60 3.60
CA LEU A 23 2.30 3.36 2.69
C LEU A 23 3.43 4.11 3.41
N GLU A 24 3.27 4.40 4.71
CA GLU A 24 4.31 4.98 5.58
C GLU A 24 5.31 3.94 6.10
N ALA A 25 4.96 2.64 6.04
CA ALA A 25 5.86 1.59 6.51
C ALA A 25 7.15 1.56 5.67
N ASP A 26 8.29 1.50 6.36
CA ASP A 26 9.61 1.42 5.73
C ASP A 26 9.87 0.07 5.06
N VAL A 27 9.10 -0.95 5.44
CA VAL A 27 9.15 -2.28 4.84
C VAL A 27 8.03 -2.40 3.82
N CYS A 28 8.38 -2.26 2.54
CA CYS A 28 7.47 -2.45 1.42
C CYS A 28 8.01 -3.58 0.52
N PRO A 29 7.20 -4.61 0.19
CA PRO A 29 7.60 -5.63 -0.77
C PRO A 29 8.06 -5.02 -2.11
N ALA A 30 9.00 -5.69 -2.78
CA ALA A 30 9.58 -5.20 -4.03
C ALA A 30 8.52 -4.90 -5.11
N GLU A 31 7.47 -5.71 -5.15
CA GLU A 31 6.32 -5.56 -6.06
C GLU A 31 5.61 -4.20 -5.88
N LEU A 32 5.47 -3.71 -4.64
CA LEU A 32 4.89 -2.38 -4.39
C LEU A 32 5.82 -1.26 -4.86
N ASN A 33 7.14 -1.43 -4.75
CA ASN A 33 8.09 -0.42 -5.21
C ASN A 33 7.99 -0.19 -6.73
N ASP A 34 7.82 -1.25 -7.51
CA ASP A 34 7.67 -1.15 -8.96
C ASP A 34 6.34 -0.48 -9.33
N LEU A 35 5.27 -0.78 -8.59
CA LEU A 35 3.97 -0.11 -8.76
C LEU A 35 4.03 1.37 -8.38
N PHE A 36 4.78 1.75 -7.36
CA PHE A 36 4.97 3.16 -7.01
C PHE A 36 5.70 3.91 -8.12
N GLU A 37 6.76 3.32 -8.67
CA GLU A 37 7.50 3.91 -9.78
C GLU A 37 6.63 4.04 -11.04
N ALA A 38 5.86 3.01 -11.38
CA ALA A 38 4.91 3.05 -12.49
C ALA A 38 3.83 4.12 -12.30
N TYR A 39 3.28 4.23 -11.08
CA TYR A 39 2.27 5.24 -10.77
C TYR A 39 2.82 6.66 -10.90
N ALA A 40 4.05 6.89 -10.43
CA ALA A 40 4.70 8.19 -10.53
C ALA A 40 4.78 8.66 -11.99
N LEU A 41 5.27 7.79 -12.88
CA LEU A 41 5.41 8.05 -14.31
C LEU A 41 4.05 8.27 -14.98
N ALA A 42 3.07 7.41 -14.70
CA ALA A 42 1.73 7.54 -15.28
C ALA A 42 1.05 8.85 -14.85
N ALA A 43 1.14 9.20 -13.56
CA ALA A 43 0.54 10.42 -13.03
C ALA A 43 1.25 11.69 -13.52
N GLU A 44 2.59 11.67 -13.65
CA GLU A 44 3.36 12.78 -14.21
C GLU A 44 2.99 13.01 -15.67
N ARG A 45 2.95 11.94 -16.46
CA ARG A 45 2.55 12.05 -17.86
C ARG A 45 1.10 12.51 -18.04
N LEU A 46 0.20 12.07 -17.18
CA LEU A 46 -1.20 12.52 -17.18
C LEU A 46 -1.33 14.01 -16.85
N GLU A 47 -0.52 14.51 -15.91
CA GLU A 47 -0.46 15.93 -15.56
C GLU A 47 0.05 16.76 -16.74
N GLU A 48 1.17 16.36 -17.35
CA GLU A 48 1.70 17.00 -18.57
C GLU A 48 0.68 17.03 -19.72
N LEU A 49 -0.03 15.92 -19.94
CA LEU A 49 -1.05 15.83 -20.99
C LEU A 49 -2.23 16.76 -20.72
N ARG A 50 -2.62 16.95 -19.45
CA ARG A 50 -3.74 17.83 -19.07
C ARG A 50 -3.37 19.31 -19.10
N GLU A 51 -2.11 19.64 -18.86
CA GLU A 51 -1.60 21.01 -18.91
C GLU A 51 -1.24 21.49 -20.33
N ALA A 52 -1.19 20.58 -21.30
CA ALA A 52 -0.94 20.92 -22.70
C ALA A 52 -2.03 21.85 -23.27
N GLU A 53 -1.64 22.79 -24.15
CA GLU A 53 -2.57 23.73 -24.80
C GLU A 53 -3.66 23.01 -25.62
N GLN A 54 -3.32 21.86 -26.21
CA GLN A 54 -4.24 20.99 -26.94
C GLN A 54 -4.06 19.55 -26.46
N PRO A 55 -4.75 19.16 -25.37
CA PRO A 55 -4.59 17.84 -24.77
C PRO A 55 -5.16 16.76 -25.68
N ASP A 56 -4.36 15.73 -25.97
CA ASP A 56 -4.85 14.51 -26.63
C ASP A 56 -5.75 13.74 -25.67
N GLN A 57 -7.06 13.90 -25.84
CA GLN A 57 -8.09 13.31 -24.98
C GLN A 57 -8.01 11.77 -24.93
N ARG A 58 -7.52 11.14 -26.00
CA ARG A 58 -7.36 9.69 -26.02
C ARG A 58 -6.22 9.27 -25.10
N LEU A 59 -5.08 9.94 -25.20
CA LEU A 59 -3.94 9.66 -24.33
C LEU A 59 -4.26 10.00 -22.87
N VAL A 60 -4.96 11.10 -22.60
CA VAL A 60 -5.44 11.44 -21.25
C VAL A 60 -6.26 10.28 -20.69
N PHE A 61 -7.23 9.76 -21.44
CA PHE A 61 -8.05 8.63 -21.01
C PHE A 61 -7.23 7.34 -20.79
N GLU A 62 -6.30 7.02 -21.69
CA GLU A 62 -5.42 5.84 -21.55
C GLU A 62 -4.58 5.92 -20.26
N TYR A 63 -4.01 7.08 -19.96
CA TYR A 63 -3.23 7.30 -18.73
C TYR A 63 -4.09 7.36 -17.46
N GLU A 64 -5.33 7.85 -17.55
CA GLU A 64 -6.28 7.76 -16.44
C GLU A 64 -6.61 6.30 -16.10
N VAL A 65 -6.88 5.47 -17.12
CA VAL A 65 -7.16 4.04 -16.95
C VAL A 65 -5.94 3.32 -16.37
N ALA A 66 -4.74 3.59 -16.90
CA ALA A 66 -3.51 3.02 -16.38
C ALA A 66 -3.28 3.40 -14.90
N SER A 67 -3.49 4.68 -14.55
CA SER A 67 -3.33 5.15 -13.17
C SER A 67 -4.30 4.46 -12.22
N ARG A 68 -5.56 4.30 -12.62
CA ARG A 68 -6.56 3.56 -11.82
C ARG A 68 -6.22 2.08 -11.67
N GLY A 69 -5.76 1.43 -12.73
CA GLY A 69 -5.33 0.03 -12.65
C GLY A 69 -4.19 -0.17 -11.65
N ILE A 70 -3.24 0.77 -11.59
CA ILE A 70 -2.16 0.73 -10.60
C ILE A 70 -2.70 0.99 -9.18
N GLU A 71 -3.62 1.95 -8.99
CA GLU A 71 -4.28 2.21 -7.70
C GLU A 71 -5.01 0.96 -7.16
N GLU A 72 -5.70 0.23 -8.03
CA GLU A 72 -6.43 -1.00 -7.70
C GLU A 72 -5.47 -2.14 -7.31
N GLU A 73 -4.38 -2.32 -8.06
CA GLU A 73 -3.40 -3.37 -7.78
C GLU A 73 -2.64 -3.10 -6.47
N VAL A 74 -2.25 -1.84 -6.23
CA VAL A 74 -1.65 -1.42 -4.94
C VAL A 74 -2.62 -1.70 -3.79
N THR A 75 -3.89 -1.36 -3.96
CA THR A 75 -4.93 -1.63 -2.96
C THR A 75 -5.05 -3.12 -2.67
N ARG A 76 -5.10 -3.96 -3.71
CA ARG A 76 -5.17 -5.42 -3.59
C ARG A 76 -3.99 -6.00 -2.79
N LEU A 77 -2.77 -5.56 -3.11
CA LEU A 77 -1.56 -6.03 -2.42
C LEU A 77 -1.53 -5.56 -0.96
N LEU A 78 -1.91 -4.30 -0.71
CA LEU A 78 -1.95 -3.76 0.65
C LEU A 78 -3.02 -4.45 1.50
N ASP A 79 -4.21 -4.71 0.95
CA ASP A 79 -5.24 -5.50 1.63
C ASP A 79 -4.76 -6.92 1.94
N ALA A 80 -4.06 -7.57 1.00
CA ALA A 80 -3.49 -8.90 1.23
C ALA A 80 -2.44 -8.91 2.36
N ILE A 81 -1.56 -7.90 2.39
CA ILE A 81 -0.53 -7.74 3.44
C ILE A 81 -1.17 -7.44 4.80
N LEU A 82 -2.22 -6.62 4.83
CA LEU A 82 -2.91 -6.25 6.06
C LEU A 82 -3.77 -7.39 6.62
N TRP A 83 -4.33 -8.24 5.75
CA TRP A 83 -5.16 -9.38 6.13
C TRP A 83 -4.35 -10.58 6.64
N ASP A 84 -3.08 -10.74 6.21
CA ASP A 84 -2.23 -11.86 6.64
C ASP A 84 -1.62 -11.62 8.04
N PRO A 85 -2.07 -12.28 9.12
CA PRO A 85 -1.53 -12.08 10.46
C PRO A 85 -0.08 -12.56 10.62
N VAL A 86 0.44 -13.38 9.70
CA VAL A 86 1.82 -13.91 9.75
C VAL A 86 2.80 -12.98 9.02
N ASN A 87 2.34 -12.27 7.99
CA ASN A 87 3.18 -11.39 7.16
C ASN A 87 2.85 -9.89 7.28
N ASN A 88 1.91 -9.49 8.15
CA ASN A 88 1.56 -8.08 8.34
C ASN A 88 2.71 -7.32 9.04
N PRO A 89 3.42 -6.39 8.36
CA PRO A 89 4.52 -5.64 8.94
C PRO A 89 4.05 -4.63 10.00
N LEU A 90 2.76 -4.28 10.06
CA LEU A 90 2.19 -3.43 11.11
C LEU A 90 1.94 -4.18 12.41
N SER A 91 1.86 -5.52 12.38
CA SER A 91 1.71 -6.34 13.60
C SER A 91 2.94 -6.28 14.51
N LEU A 92 4.13 -6.06 13.92
CA LEU A 92 5.39 -5.85 14.63
C LEU A 92 5.45 -4.48 15.34
N ILE A 93 4.72 -3.47 14.85
CA ILE A 93 4.71 -2.12 15.42
C ILE A 93 3.77 -2.02 16.63
N GLU A 94 2.69 -2.82 16.67
CA GLU A 94 1.78 -2.88 17.82
C GLU A 94 2.30 -3.75 18.98
N SER A 95 3.48 -4.35 18.83
CA SER A 95 4.18 -5.12 19.87
C SER A 95 4.94 -4.21 20.87
N GLY A 96 4.25 -3.21 21.43
CA GLY A 96 4.64 -2.64 22.74
C GLY A 96 4.48 -3.71 23.83
N PRO A 97 5.12 -3.57 25.01
CA PRO A 97 5.24 -4.67 25.95
C PRO A 97 3.87 -5.19 26.34
N VAL A 98 3.55 -6.42 25.94
CA VAL A 98 2.38 -7.16 26.41
C VAL A 98 2.64 -7.47 27.88
N GLN A 99 2.38 -6.47 28.72
CA GLN A 99 2.35 -6.62 30.16
C GLN A 99 1.08 -7.41 30.49
N GLY A 100 1.28 -8.70 30.77
CA GLY A 100 0.36 -9.51 31.53
C GLY A 100 -0.90 -9.94 30.79
N ARG A 101 -0.90 -11.19 30.33
CA ARG A 101 -1.93 -12.17 30.74
C ARG A 101 -1.50 -13.56 30.34
N ILE A 102 -0.74 -14.16 31.25
CA ILE A 102 -0.75 -15.60 31.45
C ILE A 102 -2.21 -16.02 31.65
N ARG A 103 -2.81 -16.67 30.65
CA ARG A 103 -3.98 -17.53 30.83
C ARG A 103 -3.49 -18.97 30.77
N ILE A 104 -2.93 -19.47 31.87
CA ILE A 104 -2.90 -20.92 32.09
C ILE A 104 -4.32 -21.28 32.51
N ARG A 105 -5.06 -21.89 31.58
CA ARG A 105 -6.38 -22.44 31.86
C ARG A 105 -6.17 -23.60 32.82
N ALA A 106 -6.62 -23.43 34.07
CA ALA A 106 -6.74 -24.52 35.03
C ALA A 106 -7.61 -25.62 34.41
N GLY A 107 -7.06 -26.83 34.34
CA GLY A 107 -7.73 -28.02 33.82
C GLY A 107 -7.18 -29.26 34.51
N TRP A 108 -7.62 -29.47 35.74
CA TRP A 108 -7.69 -30.79 36.39
C TRP A 108 -9.01 -30.80 37.19
N PRO A 109 -9.65 -31.95 37.45
CA PRO A 109 -9.22 -33.33 37.22
C PRO A 109 -10.27 -34.19 36.48
N SER A 110 -9.88 -35.33 35.92
CA SER A 110 -10.80 -36.49 35.92
C SER A 110 -10.02 -37.79 35.86
N SER A 111 -10.14 -38.52 36.96
CA SER A 111 -9.79 -39.93 37.14
C SER A 111 -10.62 -40.80 36.20
N TYR A 112 -10.00 -41.79 35.56
CA TYR A 112 -10.34 -43.22 35.58
C TYR A 112 -9.37 -43.96 34.64
#